data_AF-A0A834IJB4-F1
#
_entry.id   AF-A0A834IJB4-F1
#
_cell.length_a   1.000
_cell.length_b   1.000
_cell.length_c   1.000
_cell.angle_alpha   90.00
_cell.angle_beta   90.00
_cell.angle_gamma   90.00
#
_symmetry.space_group_name_H-M   'P 1'
#
loop_
_entity.id
_entity.type
_entity.pdbx_description
1 polymer ?
#
loop_
_entity_poly.entity_id
_entity_poly.type
_entity_poly.pdbx_seq_one_letter_code
_entity_poly.pdbx_strand_id
1 'polypeptide(L)' 'MDKKEFSVLIKYCFLKGKNTVEAKTWLNADFRDTAPRKSTIKDWYPKFRYSEMSTEDGERSGWPKEVVILRKYI' A
#
# COMPACT_ATOMS: atom_id res chain seq x y z
N MET A 1 12.09 -7.98 6.52
CA MET A 1 11.73 -6.66 5.99
C MET A 1 10.21 -6.56 6.03
N ASP A 2 9.69 -5.57 6.73
CA ASP A 2 8.26 -5.41 6.94
C ASP A 2 7.57 -4.81 5.72
N LYS A 3 6.26 -5.02 5.61
CA LYS A 3 5.45 -4.47 4.51
C LYS A 3 5.55 -2.94 4.43
N LYS A 4 5.71 -2.27 5.57
CA LYS A 4 5.93 -0.82 5.67
C LYS A 4 7.29 -0.39 5.13
N GLU A 5 8.34 -1.18 5.36
CA GLU A 5 9.67 -0.89 4.82
C GLU A 5 9.66 -0.98 3.28
N PHE A 6 8.95 -1.98 2.73
CA PHE A 6 8.79 -2.06 1.28
C PHE A 6 7.97 -0.93 0.68
N SER A 7 6.94 -0.40 1.37
CA SER A 7 6.20 0.76 0.85
C SER A 7 7.11 2.00 0.75
N VAL A 8 8.02 2.21 1.70
CA VAL A 8 9.05 3.27 1.65
C VAL A 8 10.00 3.07 0.45
N LEU A 9 10.45 1.85 0.20
CA LEU A 9 11.33 1.56 -0.95
C LEU A 9 10.63 1.74 -2.31
N ILE A 10 9.37 1.33 -2.40
CA ILE A 10 8.55 1.53 -3.61
C ILE A 10 8.30 3.03 -3.83
N LYS A 11 8.06 3.80 -2.76
CA LYS A 11 7.96 5.27 -2.81
C LYS A 11 9.26 5.91 -3.29
N TYR A 12 10.41 5.44 -2.79
CA TYR A 12 11.71 5.91 -3.28
C TYR A 12 11.89 5.65 -4.78
N CYS A 13 11.53 4.46 -5.27
CA CYS A 13 11.57 4.16 -6.71
C CYS A 13 10.67 5.10 -7.52
N PHE A 14 9.46 5.35 -7.04
CA PHE A 14 8.51 6.27 -7.66
C PHE A 14 9.06 7.71 -7.74
N LEU A 15 9.65 8.22 -6.65
CA LEU A 15 10.27 9.56 -6.61
C LEU A 15 11.49 9.67 -7.54
N LYS A 16 12.22 8.57 -7.77
CA LYS A 16 13.32 8.50 -8.74
C LYS A 16 12.85 8.39 -10.19
N GLY A 17 11.53 8.41 -10.44
CA GLY A 17 10.94 8.32 -11.78
C GLY A 17 10.98 6.91 -12.38
N LYS A 18 11.32 5.88 -11.60
CA LYS A 18 11.35 4.50 -12.08
C LYS A 18 9.94 3.99 -12.35
N ASN A 19 9.75 3.29 -13.46
CA ASN A 19 8.48 2.60 -13.72
C ASN A 19 8.35 1.35 -12.83
N THR A 20 7.13 0.84 -12.67
CA THR A 20 6.80 -0.36 -11.87
C THR A 20 7.67 -1.59 -12.22
N VAL A 21 8.03 -1.75 -13.50
CA VAL A 21 8.90 -2.85 -13.96
C VAL A 21 10.33 -2.66 -13.46
N GLU A 22 10.89 -1.46 -13.60
CA GLU A 22 12.24 -1.14 -13.13
C GLU A 22 12.34 -1.21 -11.61
N ALA A 23 11.33 -0.72 -10.91
CA ALA A 23 11.23 -0.85 -9.45
C ALA A 23 11.18 -2.33 -9.03
N LYS A 24 10.41 -3.17 -9.75
CA LYS A 24 10.37 -4.61 -9.47
C LYS A 24 11.71 -5.30 -9.75
N THR A 25 12.39 -4.95 -10.84
CA THR A 25 13.71 -5.50 -11.16
C THR A 25 14.74 -5.12 -10.10
N TRP A 26 14.74 -3.84 -9.68
CA TRP A 26 15.62 -3.36 -8.62
C TRP A 26 15.34 -4.08 -7.29
N LEU A 27 14.08 -4.16 -6.87
CA LEU A 27 13.68 -4.87 -5.65
C LEU A 27 14.01 -6.38 -5.71
N ASN A 28 13.89 -7.01 -6.87
CA ASN A 28 14.25 -8.41 -7.04
C ASN A 28 15.77 -8.63 -6.98
N ALA A 29 16.56 -7.70 -7.51
CA ALA A 29 18.02 -7.80 -7.48
C ALA A 29 18.54 -7.72 -6.03
N ASP A 30 18.01 -6.79 -5.24
CA ASP A 30 18.49 -6.53 -3.88
C ASP A 30 17.89 -7.49 -2.83
N PHE A 31 16.61 -7.86 -2.98
CA PHE A 31 15.86 -8.61 -1.93
C PHE A 31 15.48 -10.04 -2.32
N ARG A 32 15.68 -10.45 -3.59
CA ARG A 32 15.41 -11.81 -4.12
C ARG A 32 14.05 -12.35 -3.68
N ASP A 33 14.02 -13.43 -2.90
CA ASP A 33 12.79 -14.11 -2.47
C ASP A 33 11.96 -13.31 -1.48
N THR A 34 12.57 -12.33 -0.80
CA THR A 34 11.86 -11.44 0.11
C THR A 34 11.22 -10.25 -0.61
N ALA A 35 11.49 -10.09 -1.91
CA ALA A 35 11.00 -8.96 -2.67
C ALA A 35 9.46 -8.94 -2.78
N PRO A 36 8.82 -7.76 -2.71
CA PRO A 36 7.37 -7.64 -2.77
C PRO A 36 6.85 -8.08 -4.13
N ARG A 37 5.67 -8.70 -4.16
CA ARG A 37 5.05 -9.15 -5.41
C ARG A 37 4.79 -7.98 -6.36
N LYS A 38 4.72 -8.28 -7.66
CA LYS A 38 4.41 -7.29 -8.70
C LYS A 38 3.06 -6.59 -8.45
N SER A 39 2.08 -7.32 -7.92
CA SER A 39 0.78 -6.76 -7.54
C SER A 39 0.93 -5.65 -6.50
N THR A 40 1.68 -5.90 -5.43
CA THR A 40 1.93 -4.92 -4.36
C THR A 40 2.51 -3.62 -4.91
N ILE A 41 3.51 -3.69 -5.79
CA ILE A 41 4.11 -2.50 -6.43
C ILE A 41 3.05 -1.74 -7.25
N LYS A 42 2.24 -2.46 -8.03
CA LYS A 42 1.15 -1.86 -8.83
C LYS A 42 0.07 -1.23 -7.97
N ASP A 43 -0.20 -1.75 -6.78
CA ASP A 43 -1.20 -1.19 -5.87
C ASP A 43 -0.69 0.10 -5.20
N TRP A 44 0.62 0.20 -4.96
CA TRP A 44 1.25 1.36 -4.32
C TRP A 44 1.46 2.57 -5.26
N TYR A 45 1.79 2.33 -6.53
CA TYR A 45 2.07 3.42 -7.48
C TYR A 45 0.90 4.41 -7.69
N PRO A 46 -0.36 3.95 -7.85
CA PRO A 46 -1.53 4.84 -7.89
C PRO A 46 -1.74 5.55 -6.56
N LYS A 47 -1.50 4.89 -5.42
CA LYS A 47 -1.60 5.53 -4.11
C LYS A 47 -0.67 6.75 -4.05
N PHE A 48 0.60 6.61 -4.43
CA PHE A 48 1.55 7.73 -4.47
C PHE A 48 1.22 8.84 -5.49
N ARG A 49 0.38 8.55 -6.49
CA ARG A 49 -0.11 9.57 -7.45
C ARG A 49 -1.28 10.39 -6.90
N TYR A 50 -2.20 9.76 -6.15
CA TYR A 50 -3.50 10.34 -5.78
C TYR A 50 -3.58 10.75 -4.30
N SER A 51 -2.90 10.02 -3.43
CA SER A 51 -2.96 10.16 -1.98
C SER A 51 -1.54 10.36 -1.50
N GLU A 52 -1.31 11.55 -0.94
CA GLU A 52 -0.31 11.87 0.07
C GLU A 52 0.79 10.82 0.29
N MET A 53 2.04 11.26 0.18
CA MET A 53 3.28 10.51 0.38
C MET A 53 3.41 9.70 1.71
N SER A 54 2.34 9.55 2.49
CA SER A 54 2.22 8.62 3.59
C SER A 54 2.48 7.17 3.13
N THR A 55 3.18 6.44 3.99
CA THR A 55 3.50 5.01 3.82
C THR A 55 2.69 4.14 4.77
N GLU A 56 1.75 4.76 5.49
CA GLU A 56 0.83 4.11 6.40
C GLU A 56 -0.40 3.61 5.65
N ASP A 57 -0.93 2.45 6.07
CA ASP A 57 -2.23 2.01 5.58
C ASP A 57 -3.26 3.03 6.06
N GLY A 58 -4.02 3.62 5.13
CA GLY A 58 -5.17 4.46 5.49
C GLY A 58 -6.14 3.70 6.39
N GLU A 59 -6.91 4.45 7.19
CA GLU A 59 -7.88 3.86 8.11
C GLU A 59 -8.73 2.81 7.39
N ARG A 60 -8.63 1.55 7.86
CA ARG A 60 -9.55 0.51 7.41
C ARG A 60 -10.91 0.91 7.94
N SER A 61 -11.80 1.29 7.03
CA SER A 61 -13.22 1.47 7.36
C SER A 61 -13.70 0.15 7.97
N GLY A 62 -13.77 0.13 9.30
CA GLY A 62 -14.14 -1.05 10.06
C GLY A 62 -15.61 -1.37 9.82
N TRP A 63 -15.99 -2.61 10.10
CA TRP A 63 -17.39 -3.02 10.20
C TRP A 63 -18.17 -1.98 11.03
N PRO A 64 -19.34 -1.50 10.57
CA PRO A 64 -20.14 -0.57 11.37
C PRO A 64 -20.40 -1.18 12.75
N LYS A 65 -19.87 -0.54 13.79
CA LYS A 65 -20.00 -0.99 15.19
C LYS A 65 -21.34 -0.63 15.82
N GLU A 66 -22.25 -0.05 15.06
CA GLU A 66 -23.55 0.37 15.56
C GLU A 66 -24.64 -0.33 14.77
N VAL A 67 -25.00 -1.53 15.23
CA VAL A 67 -26.34 -2.05 15.01
C VAL A 67 -27.27 -1.09 15.75
N VAL A 68 -27.76 -0.07 15.06
CA VAL A 68 -28.87 0.75 15.54
C VAL A 68 -30.07 -0.19 15.62
N ILE A 69 -30.24 -0.85 16.77
CA ILE A 69 -31.49 -1.51 17.12
C ILE A 69 -32.49 -0.39 17.35
N LEU A 70 -33.14 0.08 16.28
CA LEU A 70 -34.40 0.80 16.39
C LEU A 70 -35.39 -0.15 17.04
N ARG A 71 -35.46 -0.13 18.37
CA ARG A 71 -36.59 -0.67 19.11
C ARG A 71 -37.81 0.13 18.66
N LYS A 72 -38.53 -0.40 17.67
CA LYS A 72 -39.92 -0.03 17.39
C LYS A 72 -40.78 -0.42 18.60
N TYR A 73 -40.99 0.52 19.51
CA TYR A 73 -42.11 0.61 20.46
C TYR A 73 -42.15 2.10 20.82
N ILE A 74 -43.21 2.88 20.65
CA ILE A 74 -44.66 2.63 20.80
C ILE A 74 -45.40 3.44 19.73
#